data_AF-A0A3M1M879-F1
#
_entry.id   AF-A0A3M1M879-F1
#
_cell.length_a   1.000
_cell.length_b   1.000
_cell.length_c   1.000
_cell.angle_alpha   90.00
_cell.angle_beta   90.00
_cell.angle_gamma   90.00
#
_symmetry.space_group_name_H-M   'P 1'
#
loop_
_entity.id
_entity.type
_entity.pdbx_description
1 polymer ?
#
loop_
_entity_poly.entity_id
_entity_poly.type
_entity_poly.pdbx_seq_one_letter_code
_entity_poly.pdbx_strand_id
1 'polypeptide(L)'
;MNRESAETVGLTALGWILVDAGRSADFLRLSGASAEDLRAGASDPAFLGFVLDFLLQSDDAVIDFCDENGLGYDIPARARRALPGGDAPGWT
;
A
#
# COMPACT_ATOMS: atom_id res chain seq x y z
N MET A 1 11.84 -6.55 8.66
CA MET A 1 10.96 -6.87 7.53
C MET A 1 11.88 -7.08 6.33
N ASN A 2 11.72 -8.17 5.57
CA ASN A 2 12.42 -8.35 4.29
C ASN A 2 11.49 -7.92 3.14
N ARG A 3 12.04 -7.73 1.93
CA ARG A 3 11.32 -7.24 0.75
C ARG A 3 10.13 -8.12 0.37
N GLU A 4 10.32 -9.43 0.25
CA GLU A 4 9.23 -10.35 -0.13
C GLU A 4 8.02 -10.27 0.82
N SER A 5 8.28 -10.15 2.13
CA SER A 5 7.22 -9.96 3.13
C SER A 5 6.54 -8.60 2.98
N ALA A 6 7.30 -7.56 2.63
CA ALA A 6 6.75 -6.22 2.40
C ALA A 6 5.90 -6.15 1.12
N GLU A 7 6.33 -6.82 0.05
CA GLU A 7 5.56 -6.98 -1.19
C GLU A 7 4.25 -7.72 -0.92
N THR A 8 4.29 -8.76 -0.08
CA THR A 8 3.08 -9.47 0.35
C THR A 8 2.10 -8.54 1.06
N VAL A 9 2.58 -7.72 2.01
CA VAL A 9 1.73 -6.73 2.70
C VAL A 9 1.17 -5.69 1.72
N GLY A 10 1.99 -5.21 0.77
CA GLY A 10 1.55 -4.29 -0.27
C GLY A 10 0.47 -4.89 -1.19
N LEU A 11 0.60 -6.16 -1.56
CA LEU A 11 -0.41 -6.89 -2.34
C LEU A 11 -1.71 -7.06 -1.56
N THR A 12 -1.63 -7.40 -0.27
CA THR A 12 -2.79 -7.50 0.61
C THR A 12 -3.50 -6.15 0.74
N ALA A 13 -2.73 -5.06 0.92
CA ALA A 13 -3.27 -3.71 0.95
C ALA A 13 -3.96 -3.33 -0.37
N LEU A 14 -3.36 -3.66 -1.52
CA LEU A 14 -3.98 -3.44 -2.83
C LEU A 14 -5.31 -4.20 -2.94
N GLY A 15 -5.37 -5.47 -2.54
CA GLY A 15 -6.61 -6.25 -2.54
C GLY A 15 -7.70 -5.64 -1.65
N TRP A 16 -7.33 -5.19 -0.44
CA TRP A 16 -8.25 -4.54 0.51
C TRP A 16 -8.74 -3.17 0.05
N ILE A 17 -7.96 -2.43 -0.75
CA ILE A 17 -8.42 -1.20 -1.41
C ILE A 17 -9.41 -1.53 -2.52
N LEU A 18 -9.13 -2.56 -3.32
CA LEU A 18 -9.92 -2.89 -4.51
C LEU A 18 -11.25 -3.59 -4.21
N VAL A 19 -11.40 -4.19 -3.03
CA VAL A 19 -12.68 -4.81 -2.63
C VAL A 19 -13.75 -3.78 -2.27
N ASP A 20 -13.35 -2.60 -1.79
CA ASP A 20 -14.27 -1.52 -1.45
C ASP A 20 -14.32 -0.47 -2.57
N ALA A 21 -15.53 -0.18 -3.05
CA ALA A 21 -15.75 0.76 -4.14
C ALA A 21 -15.34 2.20 -3.79
N GLY A 22 -15.43 2.60 -2.51
CA GLY A 22 -15.02 3.92 -2.05
C GLY A 22 -13.51 4.07 -2.02
N ARG A 23 -12.81 3.13 -1.38
CA ARG A 23 -11.34 3.11 -1.28
C ARG A 23 -10.70 3.02 -2.66
N SER A 24 -11.22 2.14 -3.52
CA SER A 24 -10.72 2.00 -4.90
C SER A 24 -10.93 3.25 -5.74
N ALA A 25 -12.10 3.90 -5.66
CA ALA A 25 -12.34 5.15 -6.37
C ALA A 25 -11.40 6.26 -5.91
N ASP A 26 -11.12 6.37 -4.60
CA ASP A 26 -10.21 7.38 -4.07
C ASP A 26 -8.76 7.11 -4.47
N PHE A 27 -8.33 5.85 -4.41
CA PHE A 27 -7.01 5.43 -4.86
C PHE A 27 -6.78 5.71 -6.35
N LEU A 28 -7.74 5.36 -7.22
CA LEU A 28 -7.66 5.62 -8.66
C LEU A 28 -7.63 7.13 -8.95
N ARG A 29 -8.42 7.93 -8.22
CA ARG A 29 -8.42 9.39 -8.33
C ARG A 29 -7.07 10.00 -7.95
N LEU A 30 -6.43 9.50 -6.89
CA LEU A 30 -5.15 10.01 -6.42
C LEU A 30 -3.98 9.56 -7.31
N SER A 31 -3.97 8.29 -7.71
CA SER A 31 -2.90 7.69 -8.50
C SER A 31 -2.94 8.04 -9.99
N GLY A 32 -4.13 8.34 -10.52
CA GLY A 32 -4.35 8.46 -11.96
C GLY A 32 -4.22 7.13 -12.71
N ALA A 33 -4.18 6.00 -12.01
CA ALA A 33 -4.01 4.67 -12.59
C ALA A 33 -5.29 4.16 -13.26
N SER A 34 -5.14 3.32 -14.29
CA SER A 34 -6.22 2.53 -14.88
C SER A 34 -6.23 1.12 -14.29
N ALA A 35 -7.30 0.35 -14.53
CA ALA A 35 -7.35 -1.06 -14.10
C ALA A 35 -6.20 -1.92 -14.68
N GLU A 36 -5.74 -1.59 -15.88
CA GLU A 36 -4.59 -2.24 -16.52
C GLU A 36 -3.28 -1.91 -15.78
N ASP A 37 -3.10 -0.64 -15.38
CA ASP A 37 -1.95 -0.19 -14.58
C ASP A 37 -1.92 -0.87 -13.21
N LEU A 38 -3.07 -1.08 -12.58
CA LEU A 38 -3.15 -1.82 -11.31
C LEU A 38 -2.63 -3.26 -11.46
N ARG A 39 -3.02 -3.93 -12.55
CA ARG A 39 -2.63 -5.31 -12.79
C ARG A 39 -1.13 -5.42 -13.08
N ALA A 40 -0.58 -4.47 -13.84
CA ALA A 40 0.86 -4.39 -14.09
C ALA A 40 1.63 -4.05 -12.80
N GLY A 41 1.14 -3.07 -12.05
CA GLY A 41 1.74 -2.57 -10.81
C GLY A 41 1.73 -3.58 -9.66
N ALA A 42 0.82 -4.55 -9.65
CA ALA A 42 0.80 -5.61 -8.63
C ALA A 42 2.10 -6.43 -8.56
N SER A 43 2.87 -6.52 -9.66
CA SER A 43 4.18 -7.17 -9.67
C SER A 43 5.36 -6.20 -9.51
N ASP A 44 5.09 -4.91 -9.36
CA ASP A 44 6.12 -3.87 -9.25
C ASP A 44 6.28 -3.43 -7.78
N PRO A 45 7.44 -3.66 -7.15
CA PRO A 45 7.64 -3.33 -5.74
C PRO A 45 7.62 -1.83 -5.46
N ALA A 46 7.89 -0.97 -6.44
CA ALA A 46 7.78 0.48 -6.26
C ALA A 46 6.31 0.91 -6.24
N PHE A 47 5.47 0.35 -7.10
CA PHE A 47 4.02 0.53 -7.10
C PHE A 47 3.39 0.03 -5.79
N LEU A 48 3.79 -1.14 -5.29
CA LEU A 48 3.35 -1.62 -3.97
C LEU A 48 3.78 -0.67 -2.84
N GLY A 49 4.92 0.00 -2.99
CA GLY A 49 5.34 1.09 -2.10
C GLY A 49 4.35 2.26 -2.13
N PHE A 50 3.90 2.68 -3.30
CA PHE A 50 2.88 3.72 -3.46
C PHE A 50 1.52 3.32 -2.87
N VAL A 51 1.11 2.05 -3.03
CA VAL A 51 -0.11 1.52 -2.39
C VAL A 51 -0.05 1.66 -0.87
N LEU A 52 1.09 1.31 -0.27
CA LEU A 52 1.28 1.47 1.17
C LEU A 52 1.36 2.94 1.59
N ASP A 53 1.89 3.82 0.73
CA ASP A 53 1.89 5.27 0.97
C ASP A 53 0.47 5.80 1.09
N PHE A 54 -0.41 5.45 0.14
CA PHE A 54 -1.84 5.79 0.17
C PHE A 54 -2.52 5.29 1.46
N LEU A 55 -2.29 4.02 1.83
CA LEU A 55 -2.84 3.45 3.06
C LEU A 55 -2.39 4.25 4.30
N LEU A 56 -1.12 4.63 4.35
CA LEU A 56 -0.52 5.36 5.47
C LEU A 56 -0.95 6.84 5.55
N GLN A 57 -1.71 7.37 4.60
CA GLN A 57 -2.24 8.75 4.68
C GLN A 57 -3.40 8.89 5.67
N SER A 58 -4.02 7.78 6.09
CA SER A 58 -5.17 7.78 7.01
C SER A 58 -4.97 6.75 8.11
N ASP A 59 -4.84 7.20 9.36
CA ASP A 59 -4.73 6.32 10.52
C ASP A 59 -5.94 5.38 10.64
N ASP A 60 -7.14 5.84 10.28
CA ASP A 60 -8.37 5.04 10.29
C ASP A 60 -8.29 3.88 9.28
N ALA A 61 -7.77 4.16 8.08
CA ALA A 61 -7.56 3.14 7.06
C ALA A 61 -6.48 2.12 7.48
N VAL A 62 -5.41 2.56 8.15
CA VAL A 62 -4.39 1.67 8.71
C VAL A 62 -4.99 0.75 9.76
N ILE A 63 -5.83 1.28 10.65
CA ILE A 63 -6.50 0.51 11.70
C ILE A 63 -7.43 -0.54 11.08
N ASP A 64 -8.34 -0.14 10.18
CA ASP A 64 -9.30 -1.06 9.53
C ASP A 64 -8.58 -2.15 8.73
N PHE A 65 -7.57 -1.78 7.93
CA PHE A 65 -6.74 -2.73 7.20
C PHE A 65 -6.07 -3.75 8.12
N CYS A 66 -5.48 -3.28 9.22
CA CYS A 66 -4.75 -4.17 10.13
C CYS A 66 -5.70 -5.07 10.94
N ASP A 67 -6.86 -4.58 11.35
CA ASP A 67 -7.87 -5.36 12.07
C ASP A 67 -8.40 -6.50 11.19
N GLU A 68 -8.81 -6.18 9.96
CA GLU A 68 -9.32 -7.14 8.97
C GLU A 68 -8.29 -8.21 8.59
N ASN A 69 -7.00 -7.87 8.59
CA ASN A 69 -5.92 -8.78 8.20
C ASN A 69 -5.16 -9.40 9.39
N GLY A 70 -5.55 -9.08 10.63
CA GLY A 70 -4.87 -9.56 11.84
C GLY A 70 -3.40 -9.14 11.95
N LEU A 71 -3.05 -7.96 11.43
CA LEU A 71 -1.69 -7.42 11.40
C LEU A 71 -1.47 -6.41 12.54
N GLY A 72 -0.22 -6.24 12.96
CA GLY A 72 0.14 -5.14 13.86
C GLY A 72 0.12 -3.79 13.14
N TYR A 73 -0.32 -2.71 13.81
CA TYR A 73 -0.48 -1.39 13.19
C TYR A 73 0.80 -0.74 12.63
N ASP A 74 1.99 -1.18 13.07
CA ASP A 74 3.28 -0.73 12.50
C ASP A 74 3.74 -1.54 11.28
N ILE A 75 3.04 -2.65 10.94
CA ILE A 75 3.38 -3.51 9.80
C ILE A 75 3.32 -2.74 8.47
N PRO A 76 2.29 -1.94 8.15
CA PRO A 76 2.25 -1.17 6.89
C PRO A 76 3.43 -0.21 6.76
N ALA A 77 3.78 0.52 7.83
CA ALA A 77 4.91 1.45 7.84
C ALA A 77 6.26 0.72 7.70
N ARG A 78 6.43 -0.44 8.35
CA ARG A 78 7.62 -1.28 8.16
C ARG A 78 7.71 -1.86 6.75
N ALA A 79 6.57 -2.21 6.14
CA ALA A 79 6.55 -2.74 4.78
C ALA A 79 6.95 -1.64 3.80
N ARG A 80 6.38 -0.43 3.94
CA ARG A 80 6.73 0.73 3.13
C ARG A 80 8.23 1.03 3.14
N ARG A 81 8.86 1.00 4.32
CA ARG A 81 10.31 1.22 4.50
C ARG A 81 11.19 0.14 3.85
N ALA A 82 10.68 -1.08 3.71
CA ALA A 82 11.42 -2.19 3.10
C ALA A 82 11.29 -2.22 1.55
N LEU A 83 10.41 -1.40 0.97
CA LEU A 83 10.19 -1.27 -0.46
C LEU A 83 11.00 -0.11 -1.07
N PRO A 84 11.25 -0.12 -2.39
CA PRO A 84 11.94 0.96 -3.09
C PRO A 84 11.36 2.35 -2.74
N GLY A 85 12.23 3.34 -2.58
CA GLY A 85 11.83 4.70 -2.22
C GLY A 85 11.24 4.85 -0.81
N GLY A 86 11.24 3.81 0.02
CA GLY A 86 10.82 3.87 1.43
C GLY A 86 11.91 4.33 2.38
N ASP A 87 13.15 4.29 1.89
CA ASP A 87 14.34 4.88 2.49
C ASP A 87 14.68 6.21 1.79
N ALA A 88 13.66 6.98 1.35
CA ALA A 88 13.93 8.33 0.88
C ALA A 88 14.30 9.17 2.11
N PRO A 89 15.56 9.63 2.29
CA PRO A 89 15.83 10.68 3.24
C PRO A 89 14.98 11.87 2.79
N GLY A 90 14.11 12.37 3.66
CA GLY A 90 13.33 13.57 3.37
C GLY A 90 14.29 14.69 3.03
N TRP A 91 14.45 15.00 1.74
CA TRP A 91 15.21 16.17 1.36
C TRP A 91 14.37 17.38 1.72
N THR A 92 14.81 18.03 2.79
CA THR A 92 14.87 19.49 2.92
C THR A 92 15.22 20.16 1.61
#